data_AF-A0A2E8J3B8-F1
#
_entry.id   AF-A0A2E8J3B8-F1
#
_cell.length_a   1.000
_cell.length_b   1.000
_cell.length_c   1.000
_cell.angle_alpha   90.00
_cell.angle_beta   90.00
_cell.angle_gamma   90.00
#
_symmetry.space_group_name_H-M   'P 1'
#
loop_
_entity.id
_entity.type
_entity.pdbx_description
1 polymer ?
#
loop_
_entity_poly.entity_id
_entity_poly.type
_entity_poly.pdbx_seq_one_letter_code
_entity_poly.pdbx_strand_id
1 'polypeptide(L)'
;MVPLRRDPESNHEVAKFESPRQSVQRYAFNLNTHNAYQGLRKIRSSLRENGKALTGSEVADGLVNYSARREEYINELQEMIRFNKLEKLDVD
;
A
#
# COMPACT_ATOMS: atom_id res chain seq x y z
N MET A 1 18.16 11.72 -4.83
CA MET A 1 18.50 10.56 -5.68
C MET A 1 17.33 10.37 -6.65
N VAL A 2 17.57 10.46 -7.95
CA VAL A 2 16.54 10.45 -9.00
C VAL A 2 16.63 9.12 -9.75
N PRO A 3 15.54 8.35 -9.95
CA PRO A 3 15.61 7.09 -10.68
C PRO A 3 15.85 7.28 -12.18
N LEU A 4 16.65 6.38 -12.77
CA LEU A 4 17.23 6.43 -14.11
C LEU A 4 16.29 6.10 -15.29
N ARG A 5 14.97 6.07 -15.11
CA ARG A 5 14.02 5.84 -16.23
C ARG A 5 12.79 6.72 -16.06
N ARG A 6 12.79 7.86 -16.74
CA ARG A 6 11.66 8.79 -16.81
C ARG A 6 11.02 8.68 -18.19
N ASP A 7 9.70 8.47 -18.20
CA ASP A 7 8.85 8.74 -19.35
C ASP A 7 8.61 10.26 -19.41
N PRO A 8 8.92 10.96 -20.52
CA PRO A 8 9.05 12.44 -20.56
C PRO A 8 7.79 13.22 -20.18
N GLU A 9 6.61 12.60 -20.28
CA GLU A 9 5.30 13.26 -20.18
C GLU A 9 4.64 13.11 -18.79
N SER A 10 5.25 12.39 -17.86
CA SER A 10 4.65 12.19 -16.53
C SER A 10 5.14 13.25 -15.54
N ASN A 11 4.24 14.16 -15.16
CA ASN A 11 4.44 15.09 -14.05
C ASN A 11 4.37 14.34 -12.71
N HIS A 12 5.36 13.49 -12.42
CA HIS A 12 5.51 12.89 -11.10
C HIS A 12 6.14 13.93 -10.16
N GLU A 13 5.30 14.80 -9.60
CA GLU A 13 5.71 15.62 -8.46
C GLU A 13 5.98 14.71 -7.26
N VAL A 14 7.25 14.56 -6.90
CA VAL A 14 7.65 13.81 -5.70
C VAL A 14 7.59 14.72 -4.48
N ALA A 15 6.79 14.34 -3.48
CA ALA A 15 6.72 15.09 -2.23
C ALA A 15 8.04 14.99 -1.45
N LYS A 16 8.54 16.12 -0.94
CA LYS A 16 9.68 16.17 -0.01
C LYS A 16 9.15 16.20 1.43
N PHE A 17 9.80 15.44 2.31
CA PHE A 17 9.45 15.34 3.72
C PHE A 17 10.67 15.61 4.60
N GLU A 18 10.43 16.15 5.79
CA GLU A 18 11.46 16.46 6.78
C GLU A 18 11.93 15.20 7.54
N SER A 19 11.18 14.09 7.47
CA SER A 19 11.57 12.81 8.07
C SER A 19 10.90 11.60 7.40
N PRO A 20 11.47 10.39 7.54
CA PRO A 20 10.82 9.15 7.11
C PRO A 20 9.45 8.91 7.77
N ARG A 21 9.28 9.32 9.03
CA ARG A 21 7.99 9.19 9.73
C ARG A 21 6.89 10.01 9.03
N GLN A 22 7.23 11.22 8.59
CA GLN A 22 6.28 12.09 7.92
C GLN A 22 5.86 11.53 6.55
N SER A 23 6.78 10.90 5.80
CA SER A 23 6.44 10.26 4.53
C SER A 23 5.52 9.06 4.74
N VAL A 24 5.78 8.22 5.75
CA VAL A 24 4.91 7.09 6.12
C VAL A 24 3.52 7.57 6.55
N GLN A 25 3.43 8.63 7.36
CA GLN A 25 2.14 9.20 7.77
C GLN A 25 1.35 9.74 6.59
N ARG A 26 1.99 10.47 5.67
CA ARG A 26 1.34 10.97 4.45
C ARG A 26 0.89 9.83 3.55
N TYR A 27 1.70 8.77 3.43
CA TYR A 27 1.34 7.57 2.68
C TYR A 27 0.11 6.87 3.29
N ALA A 28 0.12 6.63 4.61
CA ALA A 28 -1.03 6.06 5.31
C ALA A 28 -2.28 6.93 5.16
N PHE A 29 -2.16 8.26 5.23
CA PHE A 29 -3.28 9.17 4.97
C PHE A 29 -3.84 8.99 3.56
N ASN A 30 -2.97 8.87 2.55
CA ASN A 30 -3.37 8.67 1.15
C ASN A 30 -4.17 7.36 0.98
N LEU A 31 -3.70 6.25 1.58
CA LEU A 31 -4.43 4.97 1.57
C LEU A 31 -5.83 5.09 2.21
N ASN A 32 -5.96 5.93 3.24
CA ASN A 32 -7.21 6.10 3.97
C ASN A 32 -8.17 7.13 3.37
N THR A 33 -7.73 7.98 2.43
CA THR A 33 -8.55 9.09 1.91
C THR A 33 -8.74 9.08 0.40
N HIS A 34 -7.73 8.68 -0.38
CA HIS A 34 -7.80 8.80 -1.83
C HIS A 34 -8.73 7.75 -2.46
N ASN A 35 -9.44 8.13 -3.53
CA ASN A 35 -10.47 7.29 -4.19
C ASN A 35 -9.89 6.02 -4.79
N ALA A 36 -8.68 6.07 -5.34
CA ALA A 36 -8.01 4.89 -5.92
C ALA A 36 -7.86 3.71 -4.94
N TYR A 37 -7.86 3.98 -3.62
CA TYR A 37 -7.73 2.96 -2.55
C TYR A 37 -9.06 2.64 -1.86
N GLN A 38 -10.20 2.94 -2.51
CA GLN A 38 -11.50 2.54 -1.97
C GLN A 38 -11.60 1.01 -1.82
N GLY A 39 -10.99 0.23 -2.73
CA GLY A 39 -10.92 -1.23 -2.63
C GLY A 39 -10.28 -1.70 -1.33
N LEU A 40 -9.11 -1.16 -0.99
CA LEU A 40 -8.44 -1.40 0.29
C LEU A 40 -9.34 -1.14 1.50
N ARG A 41 -10.06 0.00 1.50
CA ARG A 41 -10.95 0.34 2.61
C ARG A 41 -12.16 -0.60 2.71
N LYS A 42 -12.71 -1.06 1.58
CA LYS A 42 -13.80 -2.05 1.53
C LYS A 42 -13.35 -3.41 2.08
N ILE A 43 -12.17 -3.89 1.70
CA ILE A 43 -11.60 -5.14 2.22
C ILE A 43 -11.45 -5.05 3.74
N ARG A 44 -10.88 -3.94 4.25
CA ARG A 44 -10.74 -3.73 5.70
C ARG A 44 -12.08 -3.71 6.44
N SER A 45 -13.10 -3.06 5.87
CA SER A 45 -14.46 -3.05 6.46
C SER A 45 -15.03 -4.46 6.54
N SER A 46 -14.98 -5.18 5.42
CA SER A 46 -15.48 -6.56 5.33
C SER A 46 -14.78 -7.50 6.32
N LEU A 47 -13.45 -7.45 6.43
CA LEU A 47 -12.71 -8.28 7.38
C LEU A 47 -13.16 -8.00 8.82
N ARG A 48 -13.32 -6.74 9.20
CA ARG A 48 -13.81 -6.35 10.54
C ARG A 48 -15.25 -6.81 10.80
N GLU A 49 -16.14 -6.59 9.85
CA GLU A 49 -17.55 -7.01 9.95
C GLU A 49 -17.69 -8.53 10.10
N ASN A 50 -16.78 -9.30 9.49
CA ASN A 50 -16.75 -10.75 9.58
C ASN A 50 -15.89 -11.29 10.73
N GLY A 51 -15.33 -10.43 11.59
CA GLY A 51 -14.46 -10.84 12.70
C GLY A 51 -13.17 -11.57 12.24
N LYS A 52 -12.70 -11.28 11.03
CA LYS A 52 -11.48 -11.86 10.46
C LYS A 52 -10.26 -11.00 10.82
N ALA A 53 -9.09 -11.65 10.90
CA ALA A 53 -7.83 -10.99 11.16
C ALA A 53 -7.50 -9.95 10.07
N LEU A 54 -7.00 -8.78 10.49
CA LEU A 54 -6.69 -7.67 9.60
C LEU A 54 -5.22 -7.67 9.20
N THR A 55 -4.79 -8.66 8.41
CA THR A 55 -3.38 -8.84 8.06
C THR A 55 -2.94 -7.99 6.87
N GLY A 56 -1.64 -7.69 6.79
CA GLY A 56 -1.06 -6.99 5.65
C GLY A 56 -1.29 -7.72 4.32
N SER A 57 -1.20 -9.05 4.33
CA SER A 57 -1.41 -9.90 3.15
C SER A 57 -2.83 -9.80 2.59
N GLU A 58 -3.85 -9.81 3.45
CA GLU A 58 -5.26 -9.69 3.02
C GLU A 58 -5.59 -8.29 2.50
N VAL A 59 -5.07 -7.25 3.16
CA VAL A 59 -5.37 -5.86 2.79
C VAL A 59 -4.62 -5.44 1.52
N ALA A 60 -3.51 -6.11 1.19
CA ALA A 60 -2.71 -5.84 -0.01
C ALA A 60 -3.52 -6.00 -1.31
N ASP A 61 -4.52 -6.89 -1.36
CA ASP A 61 -5.40 -7.06 -2.53
C ASP A 61 -6.11 -5.76 -2.94
N GLY A 62 -6.27 -4.83 -2.00
CA GLY A 62 -6.86 -3.52 -2.26
C GLY A 62 -5.94 -2.48 -2.92
N LEU A 63 -4.67 -2.82 -3.17
CA LEU A 63 -3.64 -1.91 -3.68
C LEU A 63 -3.43 -2.01 -5.20
N VAL A 64 -4.35 -2.63 -5.95
CA VAL A 64 -4.18 -2.86 -7.41
C VAL A 64 -3.83 -1.56 -8.17
N ASN A 65 -4.42 -0.43 -7.79
CA ASN A 65 -4.17 0.86 -8.43
C ASN A 65 -2.91 1.59 -7.95
N TYR A 66 -2.15 1.02 -7.01
CA TYR A 66 -0.92 1.61 -6.51
C TYR A 66 0.20 1.55 -7.56
N SER A 67 0.26 0.46 -8.32
CA SER A 67 1.31 0.17 -9.28
C SER A 67 0.75 -0.01 -10.68
N ALA A 68 1.48 0.47 -11.69
CA ALA A 68 1.18 0.17 -13.09
C ALA A 68 1.22 -1.34 -13.39
N ARG A 69 1.94 -2.12 -12.57
CA ARG A 69 2.01 -3.60 -12.64
C ARG A 69 0.80 -4.31 -12.02
N ARG A 70 -0.10 -3.57 -11.36
CA ARG A 70 -1.38 -4.08 -10.83
C ARG A 70 -1.23 -5.37 -10.02
N GLU A 71 -1.85 -6.46 -10.44
CA GLU A 71 -1.92 -7.75 -9.73
C GLU A 71 -0.53 -8.36 -9.51
N GLU A 72 0.40 -8.19 -10.46
CA GLU A 72 1.78 -8.67 -10.27
C GLU A 72 2.46 -8.01 -9.07
N TYR A 73 2.17 -6.72 -8.85
CA TYR A 73 2.69 -6.00 -7.70
C TYR A 73 2.06 -6.50 -6.39
N ILE A 74 0.78 -6.88 -6.40
CA ILE A 74 0.13 -7.47 -5.22
C ILE A 74 0.80 -8.78 -4.84
N ASN A 75 1.03 -9.65 -5.82
CA ASN A 75 1.68 -10.95 -5.58
C ASN A 75 3.08 -10.77 -4.98
N GLU A 76 3.89 -9.88 -5.56
CA GLU A 76 5.23 -9.56 -5.06
C GLU A 76 5.19 -8.99 -3.63
N LEU A 77 4.23 -8.11 -3.33
CA LEU A 77 4.07 -7.54 -2.00
C LEU A 77 3.69 -8.61 -0.96
N GLN A 78 2.74 -9.48 -1.28
CA GLN A 78 2.34 -10.58 -0.40
C GLN A 78 3.49 -11.59 -0.20
N GLU A 79 4.29 -11.87 -1.23
CA GLU A 79 5.50 -12.68 -1.11
C GLU A 79 6.52 -12.03 -0.17
N MET A 80 6.74 -10.72 -0.29
CA MET A 80 7.63 -9.97 0.59
C MET A 80 7.17 -10.03 2.06
N ILE A 81 5.86 -9.86 2.31
CA ILE A 81 5.28 -9.95 3.65
C ILE A 81 5.55 -11.34 4.25
N ARG A 82 5.20 -12.40 3.51
CA ARG A 82 5.38 -13.79 3.95
C ARG A 82 6.84 -14.16 4.18
N PHE A 83 7.71 -13.83 3.23
CA PHE A 83 9.13 -14.15 3.30
C PHE A 83 9.81 -13.51 4.50
N ASN A 84 9.47 -12.24 4.77
CA ASN A 84 10.03 -11.49 5.90
C ASN A 84 9.28 -11.72 7.22
N LYS A 85 8.22 -12.55 7.21
CA LYS A 85 7.36 -12.85 8.36
C LYS A 85 6.84 -11.56 9.01
N LEU A 86 6.34 -10.64 8.19
CA LEU A 86 5.90 -9.32 8.66
C LEU A 86 4.55 -9.38 9.36
N GLU A 87 3.79 -10.47 9.23
CA GLU A 87 2.51 -10.68 9.92
C GLU A 87 2.65 -10.61 11.45
N LYS A 88 3.86 -10.82 11.98
CA LYS A 88 4.17 -10.61 13.42
C LYS A 88 3.98 -9.17 13.89
N LEU A 89 3.88 -8.21 12.95
CA LEU A 89 3.66 -6.79 13.23
C LEU A 89 2.17 -6.40 13.10
N ASP A 90 1.30 -7.32 12.67
CA ASP A 90 -0.14 -7.10 12.50
C ASP A 90 -0.90 -7.18 13.83
N VAL A 91 -0.22 -6.91 14.96
CA VAL A 91 -0.77 -7.07 16.31
C VAL A 91 -2.04 -6.25 16.54
N ASP A 92 -2.99 -6.88 17.24
CA ASP A 92 -4.22 -6.28 17.78
C ASP A 92 -3.94 -5.25 18.89
#